data_AF-A0A7X3KW36-F1
#
_entry.id   AF-A0A7X3KW36-F1
#
_cell.length_a   1.000
_cell.length_b   1.000
_cell.length_c   1.000
_cell.angle_alpha   90.00
_cell.angle_beta   90.00
_cell.angle_gamma   90.00
#
_symmetry.space_group_name_H-M   'P 1'
#
loop_
_entity.id
_entity.type
_entity.pdbx_description
1 polymer ?
#
loop_
_entity_poly.entity_id
_entity_poly.type
_entity_poly.pdbx_seq_one_letter_code
_entity_poly.pdbx_strand_id
1 'polypeptide(L)' 'MAEKIKPCHCGHEGELMGMRHSGFLSLTCPKCNRTVEAFTTEGLAQAWNKPAPTPPQESDL' A
#
# COMPACT_ATOMS: atom_id res chain seq x y z
N MET A 1 18.50 1.88 -4.82
CA MET A 1 18.26 1.84 -3.36
C MET A 1 16.90 1.21 -3.17
N ALA A 2 16.77 0.09 -2.44
CA ALA A 2 15.46 -0.57 -2.29
C ALA A 2 14.50 0.36 -1.52
N GLU A 3 13.38 0.74 -2.12
CA GLU A 3 12.32 1.49 -1.43
C GLU A 3 11.78 0.65 -0.28
N LYS A 4 12.14 1.00 0.97
CA LYS A 4 11.65 0.29 2.16
C LYS A 4 10.17 0.62 2.34
N ILE A 5 9.36 -0.42 2.46
CA ILE A 5 7.95 -0.28 2.80
C ILE A 5 7.87 0.25 4.23
N LYS A 6 7.30 1.45 4.42
CA LYS A 6 7.15 2.02 5.76
C LYS A 6 6.09 1.23 6.55
N PRO A 7 6.13 1.28 7.88
CA PRO A 7 5.04 0.75 8.67
C PRO A 7 3.70 1.36 8.27
N CYS A 8 2.63 0.60 8.46
CA CYS A 8 1.29 1.06 8.10
C CYS A 8 0.93 2.30 8.94
N HIS A 9 0.20 3.25 8.33
CA HIS A 9 -0.30 4.45 9.02
C HIS A 9 -1.20 4.15 10.23
N CYS A 10 -1.69 2.93 10.39
CA CYS A 10 -2.42 2.49 11.58
C CYS A 10 -1.53 2.17 12.79
N GLY A 11 -0.20 2.33 12.66
CA GLY A 11 0.77 1.98 13.72
C GLY A 11 1.24 0.52 13.67
N HIS A 12 0.99 -0.20 12.57
CA HIS A 12 1.52 -1.55 12.40
C HIS A 12 2.96 -1.50 11.87
N GLU A 13 3.91 -1.77 12.75
CA GLU A 13 5.33 -1.98 12.43
C GLU A 13 5.61 -3.49 12.36
N GLY A 14 5.39 -4.08 11.19
CA GLY A 14 5.57 -5.53 11.00
C GLY A 14 5.69 -5.90 9.52
N GLU A 15 6.12 -7.15 9.26
CA GLU A 15 6.07 -7.72 7.92
C GLU A 15 4.62 -7.76 7.46
N LEU A 16 4.36 -7.01 6.40
CA LEU A 16 3.05 -6.97 5.80
C LEU A 16 2.82 -8.27 5.04
N MET A 17 1.56 -8.71 4.97
CA MET A 17 1.22 -9.87 4.14
C MET A 17 1.40 -9.49 2.68
N GLY A 18 2.59 -9.76 2.15
CA GLY A 18 2.90 -9.65 0.73
C GLY A 18 2.38 -10.88 0.00
N MET A 19 1.33 -10.72 -0.79
CA MET A 19 0.85 -11.76 -1.70
C MET A 19 1.43 -11.49 -3.09
N ARG A 20 2.10 -12.49 -3.65
CA ARG A 20 2.67 -12.42 -4.99
C ARG A 20 1.72 -13.14 -5.93
N HIS A 21 0.97 -12.38 -6.71
CA HIS A 21 0.06 -12.90 -7.73
C HIS A 21 0.84 -13.09 -9.06
N SER A 22 0.32 -13.92 -9.98
CA SER A 22 0.90 -14.13 -11.32
C SER A 22 0.71 -12.91 -12.22
N GLY A 23 1.36 -11.80 -11.87
CA GLY A 23 1.33 -10.55 -12.63
C GLY A 23 1.53 -9.29 -11.79
N PHE A 24 1.24 -9.34 -10.48
CA PHE A 24 1.35 -8.20 -9.59
C PHE A 24 1.64 -8.63 -8.15
N LEU A 25 2.08 -7.67 -7.35
CA LEU A 25 2.28 -7.76 -5.92
C LEU A 25 1.12 -7.07 -5.22
N SER A 26 0.63 -7.65 -4.14
CA SER A 26 -0.36 -7.05 -3.27
C SER A 26 0.14 -7.08 -1.84
N LEU A 27 -0.28 -6.11 -1.06
CA LEU A 27 0.21 -5.92 0.28
C LEU A 27 -0.91 -5.41 1.18
N THR A 28 -1.22 -6.20 2.21
CA THR A 28 -2.37 -5.98 3.09
C THR A 28 -1.94 -5.79 4.54
N CYS A 29 -2.50 -4.78 5.21
CA CYS A 29 -2.35 -4.60 6.64
C CYS A 29 -3.37 -5.46 7.41
N PRO A 30 -2.95 -6.38 8.29
CA PRO A 30 -3.89 -7.13 9.14
C PRO A 30 -4.56 -6.27 10.23
N LYS A 31 -4.02 -5.08 10.53
CA LYS A 31 -4.57 -4.18 11.56
C LYS A 31 -5.71 -3.30 11.06
N CYS A 32 -5.56 -2.70 9.88
CA CYS A 32 -6.54 -1.78 9.32
C CYS A 32 -7.22 -2.28 8.05
N ASN A 33 -6.93 -3.52 7.62
CA ASN A 33 -7.40 -4.11 6.36
C ASN A 33 -7.11 -3.25 5.12
N ARG A 34 -6.11 -2.36 5.20
CA ARG A 34 -5.65 -1.58 4.06
C ARG A 34 -4.89 -2.49 3.11
N THR A 35 -5.31 -2.52 1.85
CA THR A 35 -4.65 -3.28 0.78
C THR A 35 -4.15 -2.32 -0.29
N VAL A 36 -2.96 -2.57 -0.82
CA VAL A 36 -2.41 -1.90 -2.01
C VAL A 36 -1.88 -2.94 -2.98
N GLU A 37 -1.91 -2.62 -4.26
CA GLU A 37 -1.51 -3.52 -5.33
C GLU A 37 -0.60 -2.77 -6.31
N ALA A 38 0.43 -3.44 -6.81
CA ALA A 38 1.36 -2.88 -7.77
C ALA A 38 2.09 -3.96 -8.58
N PHE A 39 2.53 -3.62 -9.79
CA PHE A 39 3.25 -4.54 -10.67
C PHE A 39 4.74 -4.70 -10.31
N THR A 40 5.30 -3.78 -9.53
CA THR A 40 6.70 -3.77 -9.10
C THR A 40 6.81 -3.53 -7.60
N THR A 41 7.91 -3.98 -6.98
CA THR A 41 8.17 -3.74 -5.55
C THR A 41 8.31 -2.26 -5.21
N GLU A 42 8.87 -1.45 -6.11
CA GLU A 42 8.90 0.02 -5.99
C GLU A 42 7.50 0.61 -6.06
N GLY A 43 6.69 0.22 -7.06
CA GLY A 43 5.30 0.66 -7.16
C GLY A 43 4.48 0.27 -5.93
N LEU A 44 4.76 -0.89 -5.34
CA LEU A 44 4.11 -1.37 -4.12
C LEU A 44 4.49 -0.50 -2.92
N ALA A 45 5.78 -0.21 -2.75
CA ALA A 45 6.28 0.68 -1.70
C ALA A 45 5.72 2.10 -1.87
N GLN A 46 5.65 2.63 -3.09
CA GLN A 46 5.06 3.93 -3.36
C GLN A 46 3.56 3.96 -3.10
N ALA A 47 2.80 2.96 -3.57
CA ALA A 47 1.36 2.87 -3.33
C ALA A 47 1.04 2.71 -1.83
N TRP A 48 1.89 1.98 -1.10
CA TRP A 48 1.78 1.82 0.33
C TRP A 48 2.10 3.09 1.12
N ASN A 49 3.22 3.73 0.77
CA ASN A 49 3.73 4.94 1.43
C ASN A 49 2.90 6.18 1.08
N LYS A 50 2.22 6.19 -0.08
CA LYS A 50 1.26 7.25 -0.38
C LYS A 50 0.07 7.14 0.57
N PRO A 51 -0.47 8.25 1.10
CA PRO A 51 -1.76 8.20 1.77
C PRO A 51 -2.78 7.60 0.80
N ALA A 52 -3.75 6.83 1.32
CA ALA A 52 -4.83 6.31 0.49
C ALA A 52 -5.39 7.49 -0.32
N PRO A 53 -5.63 7.35 -1.64
CA PRO A 53 -6.26 8.41 -2.40
C PRO A 53 -7.53 8.75 -1.62
N THR A 54 -7.59 9.98 -1.11
CA THR A 54 -8.83 10.53 -0.61
C THR A 54 -9.86 10.24 -1.70
N PRO A 55 -11.02 9.62 -1.38
CA PRO A 55 -12.07 9.47 -2.38
C PRO A 55 -12.22 10.83 -3.05
N PRO A 56 -12.33 10.89 -4.39
CA PRO A 56 -12.33 12.15 -5.12
C PRO A 56 -13.30 13.08 -4.39
N GLN A 57 -12.73 14.14 -3.81
CA GLN A 57 -13.55 15.19 -3.23
C GLN A 57 -14.24 15.80 -4.44
N GLU A 58 -15.46 15.36 -4.70
CA GLU A 58 -16.46 16.11 -5.46
C GLU A 58 -16.50 17.49 -4.80
N SER A 59 -15.73 18.40 -5.38
CA SER A 59 -15.66 19.80 -5.02
C SER A 59 -15.41 20.56 -6.30
N ASP A 60 -16.42 20.54 -7.16
CA ASP A 60 -16.72 21.46 -8.25
C ASP A 60 -18.09 20.99 -8.77
N LEU A 61 -19.23 21.64 -8.63
CA LEU A 61 -19.59 23.03 -8.34
C LEU A 61 -21.08 23.05 -7.96
#